data_AF-A0A7J7J2S4-F1
#
_entry.id   AF-A0A7J7J2S4-F1
#
_cell.length_a   1.000
_cell.length_b   1.000
_cell.length_c   1.000
_cell.angle_alpha   90.00
_cell.angle_beta   90.00
_cell.angle_gamma   90.00
#
_symmetry.space_group_name_H-M   'P 1'
#
loop_
_entity.id
_entity.type
_entity.pdbx_description
1 polymer ?
#
loop_
_entity_poly.entity_id
_entity_poly.type
_entity_poly.pdbx_seq_one_letter_code
_entity_poly.pdbx_strand_id
1 'polypeptide(L)'
;MSYYFNCIAFYLNVILLLLGLEEKGIPGTMGHHTLSVFCILAVAVLGCYSSSFQPSVAFVCDMGAMHMHEDGKWVSDPKTDCIESKSEILAYCKKVYPALEVTNIVESSEYKHIKGWCNLGKKTCTSNEAFTVRPYRCLTGPFQSDALIVPKKCEFDHVHQPKQCHGFAWWKDVAFKACQGLKHMKVESYAMLLPCGTDLFTGVEYVCCPDANATASADIDAKESTTSSAKVVPSVNVAGGLKESVNKYINMKQSSYKNTEHLAYEAAKSELIKEDREKAGKLMKEWEDSRKRVKDLKKIDSKGARKQMWR
;
A
#
# COMPACT_ATOMS: atom_id res chain seq x y z
N MET A 1 11.08 4.02 7.19
CA MET A 1 11.00 3.43 8.55
C MET A 1 12.26 3.67 9.40
N SER A 2 13.48 3.75 8.84
CA SER A 2 14.71 3.95 9.64
C SER A 2 14.82 5.27 10.40
N TYR A 3 14.26 6.36 9.87
CA TYR A 3 14.25 7.67 10.55
C TYR A 3 13.41 7.69 11.84
N TYR A 4 12.33 6.90 11.87
CA TYR A 4 11.45 6.78 13.03
C TYR A 4 12.16 6.08 14.19
N PHE A 5 12.92 5.01 13.88
CA PHE A 5 13.73 4.30 14.87
C PHE A 5 14.88 5.14 15.43
N ASN A 6 15.57 5.91 14.59
CA ASN A 6 16.67 6.78 15.03
C ASN A 6 16.19 7.95 15.89
N CYS A 7 15.01 8.51 15.60
CA CYS A 7 14.40 9.53 16.42
C CYS A 7 14.02 8.97 17.80
N ILE A 8 13.32 7.83 17.84
CA ILE A 8 12.94 7.17 19.10
C ILE A 8 14.16 6.78 19.94
N ALA A 9 15.23 6.27 19.31
CA ALA A 9 16.46 5.86 20.01
C ALA A 9 17.23 7.07 20.59
N PHE A 10 17.29 8.20 19.88
CA PHE A 10 17.91 9.42 20.39
C PHE A 10 17.14 9.97 21.59
N TYR A 11 15.81 9.99 21.52
CA TYR A 11 14.97 10.45 22.63
C TYR A 11 14.92 9.47 23.81
N LEU A 12 15.00 8.15 23.60
CA LEU A 12 15.16 7.16 24.67
C LEU A 12 16.46 7.37 25.45
N ASN A 13 17.57 7.69 24.76
CA ASN A 13 18.83 8.01 25.42
C ASN A 13 18.77 9.33 26.20
N VAL A 14 18.08 10.35 25.67
CA VAL A 14 17.85 11.61 26.39
C VAL A 14 16.92 11.41 27.61
N ILE A 15 15.90 10.56 27.50
CA ILE A 15 15.01 10.17 28.61
C ILE A 15 15.78 9.42 29.70
N LEU A 16 16.64 8.47 29.33
CA LEU A 16 17.52 7.74 30.27
C LEU A 16 18.50 8.69 30.99
N LEU A 17 19.03 9.71 30.29
CA LEU A 17 19.87 10.75 30.89
C LEU A 17 19.10 11.65 31.86
N LEU A 18 17.85 12.01 31.56
CA LEU A 18 17.03 12.86 32.42
C LEU A 18 16.49 12.10 33.65
N LEU A 19 16.13 10.81 33.49
CA LEU A 19 15.75 9.93 34.60
C LEU A 19 16.96 9.54 35.48
N GLY A 20 18.18 9.60 34.93
CA GLY A 20 19.43 9.36 35.67
C GLY A 20 19.90 10.51 36.56
N LEU A 21 19.22 11.67 36.55
CA LEU A 21 19.57 12.83 37.39
C LEU A 21 18.81 12.87 38.73
N GLU A 22 17.94 11.90 39.01
CA GLU A 22 17.04 11.90 40.18
C GLU A 22 17.61 11.17 41.42
N GLU A 23 18.93 11.19 41.64
CA GLU A 23 19.55 10.57 42.83
C GLU A 23 20.27 11.53 43.79
N LYS A 24 20.02 12.84 43.71
CA LYS A 24 20.47 13.77 44.77
C LYS A 24 19.30 14.60 45.28
N GLY A 25 18.67 14.07 46.32
CA GLY A 25 17.44 14.56 46.91
C GLY A 25 17.52 15.96 47.51
N ILE A 26 16.38 16.65 47.45
CA ILE A 26 15.94 17.68 48.40
C ILE A 26 14.41 17.53 48.53
N PRO A 27 13.85 17.34 49.73
CA PRO A 27 12.41 17.19 49.90
C PRO A 27 11.73 18.56 49.93
N GLY A 28 10.75 18.75 49.06
CA GLY A 28 9.79 19.84 49.15
C GLY A 28 9.79 20.75 47.93
N THR A 29 8.89 20.45 46.98
CA THR A 29 8.14 21.38 46.10
C THR A 29 7.55 20.59 44.92
N MET A 30 6.69 19.60 45.22
CA MET A 30 5.86 18.93 44.21
C MET A 30 4.77 19.90 43.75
N GLY A 31 4.94 20.51 42.58
CA GLY A 31 3.83 21.25 41.95
C GLY A 31 4.20 21.89 40.62
N HIS A 32 5.39 22.45 40.48
CA HIS A 32 5.78 23.18 39.26
C HIS A 32 6.69 22.38 38.31
N HIS A 33 7.53 21.49 38.82
CA HIS A 33 8.48 20.73 38.00
C HIS A 33 7.81 19.59 37.19
N THR A 34 6.80 18.94 37.75
CA THR A 34 6.08 17.84 37.08
C THR A 34 5.25 18.32 35.89
N LEU A 35 4.62 19.51 35.99
CA LEU A 35 3.87 20.13 34.90
C LEU A 35 4.79 20.56 33.73
N SER A 36 6.01 21.02 34.02
CA SER A 36 6.99 21.41 32.99
C SER A 36 7.49 20.20 32.18
N VAL A 37 7.77 19.08 32.84
CA VAL A 37 8.20 17.83 32.17
C VAL A 37 7.07 17.24 31.32
N PHE A 38 5.83 17.27 31.81
CA PHE A 38 4.66 16.84 31.03
C PHE A 38 4.38 17.75 29.82
N CYS A 39 4.61 19.07 29.93
CA CYS A 39 4.51 19.99 28.80
C CYS A 39 5.59 19.74 27.74
N ILE A 40 6.83 19.45 28.14
CA ILE A 40 7.92 19.08 27.23
C ILE A 40 7.62 17.75 26.53
N LEU A 41 7.08 16.76 27.26
CA LEU A 41 6.62 15.49 26.69
C LEU A 41 5.45 15.70 25.70
N ALA A 42 4.48 16.56 26.00
CA ALA A 42 3.37 16.85 25.11
C ALA A 42 3.82 17.58 23.82
N VAL A 43 4.77 18.51 23.92
CA VAL A 43 5.36 19.20 22.76
C VAL A 43 6.22 18.25 21.92
N ALA A 44 6.93 17.31 22.54
CA ALA A 44 7.70 16.27 21.84
C ALA A 44 6.78 15.26 21.10
N VAL A 45 5.64 14.88 21.70
CA VAL A 45 4.63 14.02 21.07
C VAL A 45 3.88 14.75 19.95
N LEU A 46 3.58 16.05 20.11
CA LEU A 46 2.95 16.89 19.08
C LEU A 46 3.92 17.29 17.95
N GLY A 47 5.22 17.30 18.19
CA GLY A 47 6.26 17.48 17.17
C GLY A 47 6.47 16.28 16.24
N CYS A 48 5.87 15.13 16.56
CA CYS A 48 5.83 13.94 15.70
C CYS A 48 4.68 13.95 14.69
N TYR A 49 4.00 15.09 14.49
CA TYR A 49 3.24 15.32 13.26
C TYR A 49 4.24 15.57 12.11
N SER A 50 4.94 14.51 11.70
CA SER A 50 5.82 14.56 10.55
C SER A 50 5.01 14.99 9.35
N SER A 51 5.35 16.15 8.77
CA SER A 51 5.09 16.36 7.36
C SER A 51 5.60 15.11 6.63
N SER A 52 4.78 14.56 5.74
CA SER A 52 5.09 13.30 5.06
C SER A 52 6.24 13.54 4.08
N PHE A 53 7.47 13.56 4.59
CA PHE A 53 8.67 13.66 3.78
C PHE A 53 8.77 12.41 2.92
N GLN A 54 8.57 12.60 1.62
CA GLN A 54 8.79 11.59 0.61
C GLN A 54 9.75 12.18 -0.42
N PRO A 55 10.99 11.68 -0.53
CA PRO A 55 12.00 12.24 -1.41
C PRO A 55 11.48 12.21 -2.85
N SER A 56 11.30 13.40 -3.41
CA SER A 56 10.67 13.59 -4.72
C SER A 56 11.31 14.76 -5.44
N VAL A 57 11.32 14.72 -6.77
CA VAL A 57 11.82 15.79 -7.64
C VAL A 57 10.77 16.13 -8.68
N ALA A 58 10.73 17.39 -9.11
CA ALA A 58 9.79 17.85 -10.11
C ALA A 58 10.45 18.86 -11.04
N PHE A 59 9.98 18.91 -12.29
CA PHE A 59 10.62 19.67 -13.35
C PHE A 59 9.58 20.47 -14.12
N VAL A 60 9.95 21.71 -14.46
CA VAL A 60 9.27 22.59 -15.42
C VAL A 60 10.40 23.26 -16.19
N CYS A 61 10.39 23.19 -17.51
CA CYS A 61 11.45 23.78 -18.31
C CYS A 61 11.49 25.30 -18.13
N ASP A 62 12.69 25.88 -18.25
CA ASP A 62 13.01 27.28 -17.98
C ASP A 62 12.94 27.68 -16.48
N MET A 63 12.58 26.72 -15.61
CA MET A 63 12.52 26.89 -14.17
C MET A 63 13.52 25.98 -13.47
N GLY A 64 14.01 26.43 -12.31
CA GLY A 64 14.88 25.63 -11.45
C GLY A 64 14.17 24.38 -10.95
N ALA A 65 14.79 23.23 -11.17
CA ALA A 65 14.29 21.93 -10.75
C ALA A 65 13.93 21.92 -9.25
N MET A 66 12.80 21.31 -8.91
CA MET A 66 12.28 21.28 -7.54
C MET A 66 12.61 19.95 -6.87
N HIS A 67 12.88 19.97 -5.57
CA HIS A 67 13.00 18.78 -4.74
C HIS A 67 12.34 18.98 -3.37
N MET A 68 11.78 17.92 -2.81
CA MET A 68 11.18 17.91 -1.48
C MET A 68 12.28 17.93 -0.42
N HIS A 69 12.30 18.92 0.45
CA HIS A 69 13.21 18.96 1.59
C HIS A 69 12.64 18.15 2.77
N GLU A 70 13.49 17.78 3.73
CA GLU A 70 13.13 16.92 4.89
C GLU A 70 12.00 17.49 5.76
N ASP A 71 11.81 18.81 5.76
CA ASP A 71 10.71 19.49 6.43
C ASP A 71 9.37 19.37 5.68
N GLY A 72 9.34 18.68 4.54
CA GLY A 72 8.17 18.48 3.70
C GLY A 72 7.82 19.68 2.81
N LYS A 73 8.75 20.64 2.65
CA LYS A 73 8.59 21.78 1.73
C LYS A 73 9.38 21.56 0.46
N TRP A 74 8.90 22.14 -0.64
CA TRP A 74 9.61 22.11 -1.90
C TRP A 74 10.67 23.21 -1.97
N VAL A 75 11.86 22.86 -2.44
CA VAL A 75 13.01 23.75 -2.62
C VAL A 75 13.44 23.71 -4.09
N SER A 76 13.73 24.88 -4.65
CA SER A 76 14.16 25.03 -6.04
C SER A 76 15.70 25.01 -6.14
N ASP A 77 16.24 24.28 -7.10
CA ASP A 77 17.63 24.36 -7.56
C ASP A 77 17.68 25.24 -8.83
N PRO A 78 18.01 26.54 -8.71
CA PRO A 78 18.07 27.45 -9.85
C PRO A 78 19.24 27.15 -10.81
N LYS A 79 20.07 26.12 -10.55
CA LYS A 79 21.19 25.73 -11.42
C LYS A 79 20.85 24.58 -12.36
N THR A 80 19.76 23.86 -12.10
CA THR A 80 19.36 22.69 -12.87
C THR A 80 18.01 22.98 -13.52
N ASP A 81 17.94 22.86 -14.85
CA ASP A 81 16.70 23.00 -15.63
C ASP A 81 15.87 21.70 -15.61
N CYS A 82 14.83 21.60 -16.43
CA CYS A 82 14.10 20.36 -16.64
C CYS A 82 15.01 19.25 -17.20
N ILE A 83 14.76 18.02 -16.75
CA ILE A 83 15.48 16.82 -17.16
C ILE A 83 14.48 15.85 -17.77
N GLU A 84 14.72 15.42 -19.02
CA GLU A 84 13.85 14.47 -19.71
C GLU A 84 14.32 13.02 -19.56
N SER A 85 15.64 12.81 -19.53
CA SER A 85 16.25 11.48 -19.43
C SER A 85 16.03 10.87 -18.04
N LYS A 86 15.40 9.69 -17.99
CA LYS A 86 15.12 8.97 -16.73
C LYS A 86 16.39 8.65 -15.93
N SER A 87 17.48 8.35 -16.63
CA SER A 87 18.78 8.09 -16.00
C SER A 87 19.37 9.35 -15.35
N GLU A 88 19.18 10.51 -15.96
CA GLU A 88 19.62 11.80 -15.42
C GLU A 88 18.72 12.26 -14.27
N ILE A 89 17.41 11.97 -14.31
CA ILE A 89 16.51 12.21 -13.19
C ILE A 89 16.95 11.38 -11.97
N LEU A 90 17.33 10.11 -12.17
CA LEU A 90 17.87 9.27 -11.10
C LEU A 90 19.19 9.84 -10.56
N ALA A 91 20.08 10.33 -11.42
CA ALA A 91 21.31 11.00 -11.00
C ALA A 91 21.02 12.28 -10.21
N TYR A 92 20.02 13.06 -10.62
CA TYR A 92 19.59 14.26 -9.90
C TYR A 92 19.03 13.92 -8.52
N CYS A 93 18.17 12.90 -8.39
CA CYS A 93 17.72 12.38 -7.09
C CYS A 93 18.91 12.05 -6.17
N LYS A 94 19.93 11.34 -6.67
CA LYS A 94 21.14 11.02 -5.89
C LYS A 94 21.93 12.26 -5.49
N LYS A 95 21.99 13.28 -6.35
CA LYS A 95 22.64 14.57 -6.09
C LYS A 95 21.94 15.34 -4.96
N VAL A 96 20.61 15.46 -5.00
CA VAL A 96 19.86 16.26 -4.00
C VAL A 96 19.56 15.49 -2.71
N TYR A 97 19.61 14.16 -2.73
CA TYR A 97 19.44 13.30 -1.56
C TYR A 97 20.66 12.41 -1.30
N PRO A 98 21.86 12.98 -1.01
CA PRO A 98 23.09 12.21 -0.87
C PRO A 98 23.10 11.28 0.36
N ALA A 99 22.29 11.59 1.38
CA ALA A 99 22.16 10.76 2.58
C ALA A 99 21.24 9.54 2.37
N LEU A 100 20.54 9.44 1.24
CA LEU A 100 19.61 8.37 0.93
C LEU A 100 20.24 7.40 -0.09
N GLU A 101 20.03 6.10 0.12
CA GLU A 101 20.38 5.08 -0.88
C GLU A 101 19.33 5.04 -2.00
N VAL A 102 19.36 6.05 -2.89
CA VAL A 102 18.42 6.12 -4.02
C VAL A 102 18.77 5.06 -5.06
N THR A 103 17.88 4.08 -5.25
CA THR A 103 18.09 2.93 -6.15
C THR A 103 17.37 3.09 -7.49
N ASN A 104 16.22 3.76 -7.51
CA ASN A 104 15.42 3.96 -8.71
C ASN A 104 14.53 5.21 -8.59
N ILE A 105 13.78 5.52 -9.63
CA ILE A 105 12.76 6.56 -9.65
C ILE A 105 11.43 5.99 -10.15
N VAL A 106 10.34 6.66 -9.80
CA VAL A 106 9.02 6.35 -10.33
C VAL A 106 8.20 7.62 -10.45
N GLU A 107 7.52 7.78 -11.58
CA GLU A 107 6.59 8.88 -11.78
C GLU A 107 5.38 8.76 -10.83
N SER A 108 4.88 9.89 -10.30
CA SER A 108 3.73 9.89 -9.40
C SER A 108 2.43 9.59 -10.16
N SER A 109 1.48 8.89 -9.54
CA SER A 109 0.11 8.70 -10.06
C SER A 109 -0.68 10.01 -10.11
N GLU A 110 -0.41 10.91 -9.17
CA GLU A 110 -1.12 12.17 -8.99
C GLU A 110 -0.30 13.38 -9.45
N TYR A 111 -1.03 14.40 -9.89
CA TYR A 111 -0.47 15.73 -10.08
C TYR A 111 -0.40 16.47 -8.75
N LYS A 112 0.69 17.19 -8.52
CA LYS A 112 0.87 18.06 -7.36
C LYS A 112 0.95 19.51 -7.80
N HIS A 113 0.26 20.38 -7.07
CA HIS A 113 0.35 21.82 -7.23
C HIS A 113 1.50 22.35 -6.38
N ILE A 114 2.62 22.69 -7.01
CA ILE A 114 3.86 23.09 -6.35
C ILE A 114 4.06 24.59 -6.56
N LYS A 115 4.33 25.33 -5.48
CA LYS A 115 4.59 26.79 -5.50
C LYS A 115 6.07 27.08 -5.28
N GLY A 116 6.50 28.31 -5.61
CA GLY A 116 7.82 28.83 -5.25
C GLY A 116 8.93 28.42 -6.23
N TRP A 117 8.60 28.27 -7.51
CA TRP A 117 9.56 27.91 -8.55
C TRP A 117 10.49 29.08 -8.85
N CYS A 118 11.80 28.87 -8.83
CA CYS A 118 12.74 29.92 -9.22
C CYS A 118 12.97 29.91 -10.73
N ASN A 119 13.16 31.08 -11.33
CA ASN A 119 13.65 31.15 -12.70
C ASN A 119 15.08 30.60 -12.77
N LEU A 120 15.42 29.91 -13.86
CA LEU A 120 16.76 29.38 -14.07
C LEU A 120 17.84 30.47 -14.00
N GLY A 121 18.95 30.18 -13.34
CA GLY A 121 20.12 31.05 -13.23
C GLY A 121 19.97 32.26 -12.29
N LYS A 122 18.78 32.54 -11.73
CA LYS A 122 18.59 33.67 -10.81
C LYS A 122 19.07 33.32 -9.39
N LYS A 123 19.87 34.22 -8.78
CA LYS A 123 20.38 34.08 -7.41
C LYS A 123 19.32 34.31 -6.34
N THR A 124 18.31 35.14 -6.63
CA THR A 124 17.22 35.47 -5.71
C THR A 124 15.91 34.94 -6.26
N CYS A 125 15.20 34.19 -5.41
CA CYS A 125 13.94 33.53 -5.73
C CYS A 125 12.78 34.32 -5.14
N THR A 126 12.18 35.21 -5.93
CA THR A 126 11.03 36.04 -5.52
C THR A 126 9.76 35.67 -6.29
N SER A 127 9.68 34.42 -6.76
CA SER A 127 8.55 33.94 -7.54
C SER A 127 7.50 33.32 -6.62
N ASN A 128 6.25 33.75 -6.82
CA ASN A 128 5.06 33.10 -6.27
C ASN A 128 4.42 32.15 -7.30
N GLU A 129 5.15 31.81 -8.37
CA GLU A 129 4.62 30.97 -9.44
C GLU A 129 4.33 29.58 -8.91
N ALA A 130 3.28 29.00 -9.48
CA ALA A 130 2.79 27.70 -9.10
C ALA A 130 2.44 26.90 -10.35
N PHE A 131 2.95 25.69 -10.41
CA PHE A 131 2.71 24.78 -11.52
C PHE A 131 2.11 23.48 -10.99
N THR A 132 1.18 22.94 -11.76
CA THR A 132 0.63 21.61 -11.52
C THR A 132 1.41 20.61 -12.36
N VAL A 133 2.23 19.81 -11.69
CA VAL A 133 3.18 18.90 -12.32
C VAL A 133 3.05 17.50 -11.74
N ARG A 134 3.61 16.51 -12.42
CA ARG A 134 3.68 15.12 -11.92
C ARG A 134 5.11 14.85 -11.45
N PRO A 135 5.36 14.80 -10.13
CA PRO A 135 6.71 14.61 -9.62
C PRO A 135 7.21 13.18 -9.84
N TYR A 136 8.52 13.01 -9.85
CA TYR A 136 9.17 11.71 -9.68
C TYR A 136 9.47 11.50 -8.21
N ARG A 137 9.14 10.31 -7.70
CA ARG A 137 9.60 9.87 -6.40
C ARG A 137 10.96 9.21 -6.54
N CYS A 138 11.89 9.54 -5.64
CA CYS A 138 13.20 8.91 -5.55
C CYS A 138 13.06 7.69 -4.63
N LEU A 139 13.10 6.49 -5.19
CA LEU A 139 12.93 5.24 -4.45
C LEU A 139 14.22 4.91 -3.69
N THR A 140 14.10 4.52 -2.42
CA THR A 140 15.24 4.27 -1.54
C THR A 140 15.27 2.81 -1.09
N GLY A 141 16.47 2.22 -1.07
CA GLY A 141 16.68 0.84 -0.65
C GLY A 141 16.04 -0.20 -1.58
N PRO A 142 15.71 -1.41 -1.06
CA PRO A 142 15.08 -2.46 -1.86
C PRO A 142 13.66 -2.04 -2.26
N PHE A 143 13.27 -2.42 -3.47
CA PHE A 143 11.96 -2.07 -4.00
C PHE A 143 10.82 -2.64 -3.15
N GLN A 144 9.84 -1.78 -2.86
CA GLN A 144 8.56 -2.12 -2.25
C GLN A 144 7.48 -1.42 -3.07
N SER A 145 6.40 -2.13 -3.42
CA SER A 145 5.27 -1.50 -4.08
C SER A 145 4.48 -0.64 -3.09
N ASP A 146 3.70 0.32 -3.61
CA ASP A 146 2.93 1.21 -2.75
C ASP A 146 1.72 0.46 -2.18
N ALA A 147 1.42 0.68 -0.90
CA ALA A 147 0.23 0.11 -0.28
C ALA A 147 -1.03 0.84 -0.81
N LEU A 148 -1.79 0.18 -1.68
CA LEU A 148 -3.07 0.71 -2.17
C LEU A 148 -4.19 0.48 -1.15
N ILE A 149 -4.99 1.51 -0.91
CA ILE A 149 -6.19 1.41 -0.07
C ILE A 149 -7.32 0.88 -0.93
N VAL A 150 -8.07 -0.09 -0.41
CA VAL A 150 -9.23 -0.68 -1.09
C VAL A 150 -10.51 -0.25 -0.34
N PRO A 151 -11.24 0.76 -0.83
CA PRO A 151 -12.50 1.16 -0.22
C PRO A 151 -13.58 0.08 -0.36
N LYS A 152 -14.72 0.29 0.33
CA LYS A 152 -15.88 -0.59 0.19
C LYS A 152 -16.39 -0.58 -1.25
N LYS A 153 -16.81 -1.76 -1.75
CA LYS A 153 -17.31 -1.99 -3.12
C LYS A 153 -16.27 -1.84 -4.22
N CYS A 154 -15.00 -1.66 -3.86
CA CYS A 154 -13.90 -1.66 -4.81
C CYS A 154 -13.19 -3.03 -4.79
N GLU A 155 -12.50 -3.33 -5.88
CA GLU A 155 -11.78 -4.58 -6.10
C GLU A 155 -10.30 -4.27 -6.35
N PHE A 156 -9.42 -4.99 -5.67
CA PHE A 156 -7.97 -4.92 -5.89
C PHE A 156 -7.54 -6.07 -6.80
N ASP A 157 -6.69 -5.76 -7.77
CA ASP A 157 -6.10 -6.75 -8.66
C ASP A 157 -4.71 -6.28 -9.14
N HIS A 158 -3.99 -7.15 -9.83
CA HIS A 158 -2.68 -6.85 -10.39
C HIS A 158 -2.39 -7.61 -11.68
N VAL A 159 -1.55 -7.01 -12.53
CA VAL A 159 -0.99 -7.66 -13.71
C VAL A 159 0.52 -7.69 -13.57
N HIS A 160 1.11 -8.89 -13.63
CA HIS A 160 2.55 -9.08 -13.60
C HIS A 160 3.00 -9.95 -14.78
N GLN A 161 3.94 -9.42 -15.57
CA GLN A 161 4.47 -10.05 -16.78
C GLN A 161 6.01 -10.03 -16.74
N PRO A 162 6.66 -11.05 -16.15
CA PRO A 162 8.11 -11.06 -15.92
C PRO A 162 8.99 -10.89 -17.15
N LYS A 163 8.45 -11.22 -18.34
CA LYS A 163 9.16 -11.11 -19.64
C LYS A 163 9.04 -9.73 -20.27
N GLN A 164 8.20 -8.85 -19.73
CA GLN A 164 7.97 -7.51 -20.26
C GLN A 164 8.57 -6.47 -19.31
N CYS A 165 9.12 -5.40 -19.87
CA CYS A 165 9.74 -4.32 -19.13
C CYS A 165 9.31 -3.00 -19.75
N HIS A 166 8.28 -2.38 -19.16
CA HIS A 166 7.64 -1.19 -19.69
C HIS A 166 7.64 -0.05 -18.68
N GLY A 167 7.49 1.17 -19.17
CA GLY A 167 7.44 2.38 -18.35
C GLY A 167 6.07 2.65 -17.72
N PHE A 168 6.05 3.65 -16.85
CA PHE A 168 4.89 4.08 -16.07
C PHE A 168 3.61 4.26 -16.90
N ALA A 169 3.68 4.98 -18.04
CA ALA A 169 2.52 5.29 -18.87
C ALA A 169 1.83 4.04 -19.43
N TRP A 170 2.63 3.04 -19.84
CA TRP A 170 2.11 1.78 -20.38
C TRP A 170 1.36 0.97 -19.31
N TRP A 171 1.98 0.84 -18.13
CA TRP A 171 1.38 0.12 -17.00
C TRP A 171 0.14 0.84 -16.44
N LYS A 172 0.15 2.18 -16.42
CA LYS A 172 -1.06 2.98 -16.16
C LYS A 172 -2.18 2.57 -17.12
N ASP A 173 -1.93 2.54 -18.43
CA ASP A 173 -2.96 2.19 -19.40
C ASP A 173 -3.47 0.77 -19.24
N VAL A 174 -2.61 -0.18 -18.83
CA VAL A 174 -3.03 -1.54 -18.48
C VAL A 174 -4.01 -1.55 -17.31
N ALA A 175 -3.70 -0.84 -16.21
CA ALA A 175 -4.61 -0.72 -15.07
C ALA A 175 -5.96 -0.09 -15.47
N PHE A 176 -5.92 1.00 -16.26
CA PHE A 176 -7.13 1.67 -16.75
C PHE A 176 -8.00 0.77 -17.61
N LYS A 177 -7.40 0.05 -18.56
CA LYS A 177 -8.12 -0.90 -19.42
C LYS A 177 -8.67 -2.09 -18.63
N ALA A 178 -7.95 -2.57 -17.62
CA ALA A 178 -8.41 -3.67 -16.78
C ALA A 178 -9.71 -3.30 -16.04
N CYS A 179 -9.78 -2.13 -15.39
CA CYS A 179 -11.01 -1.70 -14.75
C CYS A 179 -12.13 -1.38 -15.74
N GLN A 180 -11.83 -0.80 -16.90
CA GLN A 180 -12.84 -0.54 -17.95
C GLN A 180 -13.45 -1.82 -18.53
N GLY A 181 -12.73 -2.95 -18.48
CA GLY A 181 -13.26 -4.27 -18.85
C GLY A 181 -14.31 -4.80 -17.87
N LEU A 182 -14.34 -4.28 -16.64
CA LEU A 182 -15.36 -4.58 -15.64
C LEU A 182 -16.55 -3.61 -15.81
N LYS A 183 -17.77 -4.13 -15.67
CA LYS A 183 -18.98 -3.30 -15.86
C LYS A 183 -19.06 -2.21 -14.79
N HIS A 184 -19.21 -0.96 -15.22
CA HIS A 184 -19.40 0.21 -14.36
C HIS A 184 -18.27 0.43 -13.33
N MET A 185 -17.03 0.07 -13.67
CA MET A 185 -15.87 0.27 -12.81
C MET A 185 -14.87 1.25 -13.46
N LYS A 186 -14.15 2.00 -12.62
CA LYS A 186 -13.04 2.89 -12.99
C LYS A 186 -11.84 2.65 -12.07
N VAL A 187 -10.63 2.99 -12.53
CA VAL A 187 -9.45 2.99 -11.66
C VAL A 187 -9.60 4.07 -10.60
N GLU A 188 -9.38 3.70 -9.34
CA GLU A 188 -9.27 4.60 -8.20
C GLU A 188 -7.80 4.91 -7.89
N SER A 189 -6.97 3.86 -7.79
CA SER A 189 -5.53 3.99 -7.53
C SER A 189 -4.76 2.85 -8.19
N TYR A 190 -3.46 3.06 -8.43
CA TYR A 190 -2.56 2.07 -9.02
C TYR A 190 -1.10 2.32 -8.61
N ALA A 191 -0.29 1.27 -8.63
CA ALA A 191 1.14 1.31 -8.30
C ALA A 191 1.94 0.35 -9.18
N MET A 192 3.21 0.67 -9.41
CA MET A 192 4.09 -0.15 -10.23
C MET A 192 4.58 -1.39 -9.45
N LEU A 193 4.80 -2.50 -10.14
CA LEU A 193 5.34 -3.72 -9.56
C LEU A 193 6.71 -4.07 -10.14
N LEU A 194 7.64 -4.42 -9.24
CA LEU A 194 8.94 -5.03 -9.49
C LEU A 194 9.75 -4.36 -10.62
N PRO A 195 10.78 -3.57 -10.29
CA PRO A 195 11.57 -2.87 -11.29
C PRO A 195 12.40 -3.86 -12.11
N CYS A 196 12.53 -3.58 -13.40
CA CYS A 196 13.42 -4.27 -14.33
C CYS A 196 14.47 -3.32 -14.95
N GLY A 197 14.36 -2.02 -14.68
CA GLY A 197 15.29 -0.98 -15.12
C GLY A 197 14.96 0.36 -14.48
N THR A 198 15.65 1.42 -14.89
CA THR A 198 15.40 2.79 -14.41
C THR A 198 14.04 3.28 -14.91
N ASP A 199 13.10 3.55 -14.00
CA ASP A 199 11.70 3.89 -14.32
C ASP A 199 10.99 2.85 -15.22
N LEU A 200 11.41 1.58 -15.14
CA LEU A 200 10.83 0.47 -15.88
C LEU A 200 10.43 -0.68 -14.95
N PHE A 201 9.28 -1.27 -15.23
CA PHE A 201 8.60 -2.21 -14.33
C PHE A 201 8.07 -3.42 -15.09
N THR A 202 7.80 -4.50 -14.35
CA THR A 202 7.29 -5.77 -14.89
C THR A 202 5.81 -6.00 -14.55
N GLY A 203 5.17 -5.05 -13.88
CA GLY A 203 3.76 -5.15 -13.53
C GLY A 203 3.13 -3.86 -13.01
N VAL A 204 1.84 -3.94 -12.74
CA VAL A 204 1.02 -2.92 -12.09
C VAL A 204 0.01 -3.58 -11.17
N GLU A 205 -0.21 -3.00 -10.00
CA GLU A 205 -1.35 -3.29 -9.13
C GLU A 205 -2.31 -2.11 -9.11
N TYR A 206 -3.61 -2.37 -8.98
CA TYR A 206 -4.64 -1.36 -9.11
C TYR A 206 -5.90 -1.68 -8.32
N VAL A 207 -6.66 -0.64 -8.02
CA VAL A 207 -7.97 -0.71 -7.36
C VAL A 207 -9.03 -0.18 -8.33
N CYS A 208 -10.01 -1.02 -8.65
CA CYS A 208 -11.18 -0.63 -9.42
C CYS A 208 -12.36 -0.32 -8.49
N CYS A 209 -13.00 0.83 -8.67
CA CYS A 209 -14.17 1.24 -7.90
C CYS A 209 -15.36 1.54 -8.83
N PRO A 210 -16.61 1.45 -8.34
CA PRO A 210 -17.79 1.78 -9.13
C PRO A 210 -17.71 3.21 -9.68
N ASP A 211 -18.01 3.37 -10.96
CA ASP A 211 -18.06 4.69 -11.59
C ASP A 211 -19.38 5.39 -11.27
N ALA A 212 -19.30 6.44 -10.45
CA ALA A 212 -20.44 7.27 -10.04
C ALA A 212 -21.22 7.84 -11.24
N ASN A 213 -20.56 8.06 -12.38
CA ASN A 213 -21.20 8.59 -13.58
C ASN A 213 -21.92 7.51 -14.39
N ALA A 214 -21.49 6.26 -14.29
CA ALA A 214 -22.13 5.12 -14.93
C ALA A 214 -23.36 4.61 -14.15
N THR A 215 -23.48 5.00 -12.87
CA THR A 215 -24.65 4.70 -12.02
C THR A 215 -25.82 5.66 -12.19
N ALA A 216 -25.64 6.83 -12.82
CA ALA A 216 -26.71 7.83 -12.99
C ALA A 216 -27.68 7.54 -14.17
N SER A 217 -27.35 6.62 -15.07
CA SER A 217 -28.17 6.26 -16.25
C SER A 217 -28.90 4.92 -16.12
N ALA A 218 -28.83 4.26 -14.95
CA ALA A 218 -29.51 3.00 -14.67
C ALA A 218 -30.62 3.12 -13.60
N ASP A 219 -30.84 4.31 -13.03
CA ASP A 219 -31.78 4.57 -11.94
C ASP A 219 -33.12 5.19 -12.42
N ILE A 220 -33.74 4.62 -13.45
CA ILE A 220 -35.20 4.69 -13.67
C ILE A 220 -35.66 3.34 -14.24
N ASP A 221 -35.64 2.30 -13.42
CA ASP A 221 -36.64 1.21 -13.39
C ASP A 221 -36.19 0.12 -12.41
N ALA A 222 -36.29 0.42 -11.11
CA ALA A 222 -36.37 -0.61 -10.08
C ALA A 222 -36.87 0.01 -8.77
N LYS A 223 -38.20 0.08 -8.59
CA LYS A 223 -38.78 0.14 -7.24
C LYS A 223 -39.33 -1.24 -6.86
N GLU A 224 -38.53 -1.89 -6.01
CA GLU A 224 -38.92 -2.81 -4.94
C GLU A 224 -39.13 -4.30 -5.28
N SER A 225 -38.05 -5.06 -5.10
CA SER A 225 -38.11 -6.34 -4.38
C SER A 225 -36.87 -6.46 -3.51
N THR A 226 -37.07 -6.15 -2.24
CA THR A 226 -36.27 -6.61 -1.10
C THR A 226 -35.88 -8.08 -1.28
N THR A 227 -34.58 -8.39 -1.23
CA THR A 227 -33.99 -9.45 -0.37
C THR A 227 -32.47 -9.43 -0.59
N SER A 228 -31.79 -9.00 0.46
CA SER A 228 -30.35 -9.10 0.67
C SER A 228 -29.83 -10.51 0.42
N SER A 229 -28.77 -10.63 -0.38
CA SER A 229 -27.82 -11.73 -0.27
C SER A 229 -26.41 -11.15 -0.29
N ALA A 230 -26.04 -10.60 0.87
CA ALA A 230 -24.65 -10.50 1.27
C ALA A 230 -24.15 -11.94 1.50
N LYS A 231 -23.13 -12.33 0.76
CA LYS A 231 -22.38 -13.56 1.02
C LYS A 231 -21.58 -13.32 2.30
N VAL A 232 -22.12 -13.77 3.43
CA VAL A 232 -21.44 -13.80 4.72
C VAL A 232 -20.36 -14.87 4.64
N VAL A 233 -19.10 -14.44 4.59
CA VAL A 233 -17.95 -15.30 4.95
C VAL A 233 -17.87 -15.30 6.48
N PRO A 234 -17.84 -16.44 7.18
CA PRO A 234 -17.67 -16.44 8.62
C PRO A 234 -16.28 -15.89 8.98
N SER A 235 -16.27 -14.78 9.72
CA SER A 235 -15.10 -14.33 10.47
C SER A 235 -14.80 -15.36 11.55
N VAL A 236 -13.66 -16.05 11.43
CA VAL A 236 -13.06 -16.80 12.53
C VAL A 236 -11.85 -16.01 12.99
N ASN A 237 -11.76 -15.75 14.30
CA ASN A 237 -10.63 -15.04 14.91
C ASN A 237 -9.33 -15.86 14.80
N VAL A 238 -8.49 -15.59 13.78
CA VAL A 238 -7.20 -16.28 13.55
C VAL A 238 -5.99 -15.55 14.18
N ALA A 239 -6.21 -14.52 15.01
CA ALA A 239 -5.09 -13.70 15.51
C ALA A 239 -4.41 -14.25 16.78
N GLY A 240 -5.08 -15.10 17.57
CA GLY A 240 -4.56 -15.60 18.85
C GLY A 240 -3.60 -16.80 18.72
N GLY A 241 -4.00 -17.84 18.00
CA GLY A 241 -3.25 -19.10 17.94
C GLY A 241 -2.01 -19.11 17.02
N LEU A 242 -1.93 -18.16 16.08
CA LEU A 242 -0.81 -18.10 15.13
C LEU A 242 0.48 -17.65 15.81
N LYS A 243 0.42 -16.75 16.80
CA LYS A 243 1.59 -16.23 17.51
C LYS A 243 2.28 -17.30 18.36
N GLU A 244 1.50 -18.20 18.96
CA GLU A 244 2.00 -19.25 19.85
C GLU A 244 2.60 -20.43 19.06
N SER A 245 2.00 -20.73 17.90
CA SER A 245 2.47 -21.78 16.98
C SER A 245 3.77 -21.38 16.26
N VAL A 246 3.92 -20.10 15.92
CA VAL A 246 5.14 -19.56 15.28
C VAL A 246 6.31 -19.52 16.27
N ASN A 247 6.08 -19.11 17.53
CA ASN A 247 7.14 -19.12 18.55
C ASN A 247 7.65 -20.53 18.88
N LYS A 248 6.75 -21.53 18.85
CA LYS A 248 7.13 -22.95 19.07
C LYS A 248 7.97 -23.52 17.91
N TYR A 249 7.72 -23.08 16.68
CA TYR A 249 8.46 -23.53 15.49
C TYR A 249 9.84 -22.90 15.38
N ILE A 250 10.00 -21.64 15.81
CA ILE A 250 11.28 -20.91 15.80
C ILE A 250 12.25 -21.49 16.84
N ASN A 251 11.77 -21.82 18.04
CA ASN A 251 12.61 -22.41 19.10
C ASN A 251 13.02 -23.88 18.84
N MET A 252 12.36 -24.57 17.90
CA MET A 252 12.68 -25.96 17.55
C MET A 252 13.81 -26.08 16.50
N LYS A 253 14.13 -25.00 15.77
CA LYS A 253 15.15 -25.01 14.71
C LYS A 253 16.58 -24.73 15.17
N GLN A 254 16.83 -24.62 16.47
CA GLN A 254 18.17 -24.31 16.99
C GLN A 254 19.07 -25.54 17.20
N SER A 255 18.63 -26.75 16.86
CA SER A 255 19.54 -27.91 16.83
C SER A 255 19.32 -28.78 15.60
N SER A 256 20.29 -28.68 14.69
CA SER A 256 20.67 -29.70 13.70
C SER A 256 20.37 -31.12 14.18
N TYR A 257 19.56 -31.89 13.43
CA TYR A 257 19.76 -33.32 13.10
C TYR A 257 18.46 -34.00 12.59
N LYS A 258 18.59 -34.80 11.52
CA LYS A 258 17.68 -35.84 10.97
C LYS A 258 16.50 -35.44 10.04
N ASN A 259 16.72 -35.71 8.75
CA ASN A 259 15.79 -35.67 7.61
C ASN A 259 14.62 -36.69 7.65
N THR A 260 14.13 -37.07 8.83
CA THR A 260 13.01 -38.03 8.99
C THR A 260 11.68 -37.32 9.26
N GLU A 261 11.70 -36.22 10.01
CA GLU A 261 10.46 -35.48 10.33
C GLU A 261 9.91 -34.69 9.14
N HIS A 262 10.78 -34.15 8.27
CA HIS A 262 10.32 -33.44 7.08
C HIS A 262 9.55 -34.36 6.12
N LEU A 263 9.99 -35.61 5.98
CA LEU A 263 9.29 -36.62 5.17
C LEU A 263 7.95 -37.01 5.79
N ALA A 264 7.90 -37.18 7.12
CA ALA A 264 6.65 -37.44 7.84
C ALA A 264 5.66 -36.27 7.71
N TYR A 265 6.15 -35.03 7.75
CA TYR A 265 5.35 -33.82 7.53
C TYR A 265 4.79 -33.75 6.11
N GLU A 266 5.62 -33.96 5.08
CA GLU A 266 5.14 -33.93 3.68
C GLU A 266 4.14 -35.06 3.41
N ALA A 267 4.31 -36.24 4.01
CA ALA A 267 3.34 -37.34 3.92
C ALA A 267 1.98 -36.96 4.55
N ALA A 268 1.98 -36.46 5.79
CA ALA A 268 0.76 -36.03 6.48
C ALA A 268 0.06 -34.87 5.75
N LYS A 269 0.83 -33.92 5.21
CA LYS A 269 0.31 -32.82 4.39
C LYS A 269 -0.34 -33.34 3.11
N SER A 270 0.27 -34.32 2.43
CA SER A 270 -0.29 -34.90 1.21
C SER A 270 -1.60 -35.65 1.45
N GLU A 271 -1.74 -36.27 2.61
CA GLU A 271 -2.95 -36.99 3.03
C GLU A 271 -4.10 -36.04 3.33
N LEU A 272 -3.84 -34.96 4.08
CA LEU A 272 -4.84 -33.91 4.34
C LEU A 272 -5.35 -33.26 3.05
N ILE A 273 -4.44 -32.96 2.12
CA ILE A 273 -4.82 -32.40 0.80
C ILE A 273 -5.68 -33.39 0.02
N LYS A 274 -5.38 -34.68 0.10
CA LYS A 274 -6.19 -35.72 -0.57
C LYS A 274 -7.58 -35.81 0.04
N GLU A 275 -7.70 -35.80 1.36
CA GLU A 275 -8.98 -35.84 2.06
C GLU A 275 -9.84 -34.61 1.76
N ASP A 276 -9.25 -33.42 1.78
CA ASP A 276 -9.94 -32.17 1.41
C ASP A 276 -10.40 -32.20 -0.05
N ARG A 277 -9.58 -32.75 -0.95
CA ARG A 277 -9.94 -32.93 -2.36
C ARG A 277 -11.08 -33.92 -2.55
N GLU A 278 -11.11 -35.01 -1.80
CA GLU A 278 -12.20 -36.00 -1.84
C GLU A 278 -13.52 -35.42 -1.29
N LYS A 279 -13.46 -34.70 -0.16
CA LYS A 279 -14.61 -33.99 0.41
C LYS A 279 -15.15 -32.93 -0.55
N ALA A 280 -14.27 -32.13 -1.15
CA ALA A 280 -14.63 -31.15 -2.17
C ALA A 280 -15.27 -31.83 -3.39
N GLY A 281 -14.71 -32.95 -3.86
CA GLY A 281 -15.28 -33.72 -4.96
C GLY A 281 -16.69 -34.26 -4.65
N LYS A 282 -16.89 -34.78 -3.43
CA LYS A 282 -18.21 -35.29 -2.98
C LYS A 282 -19.24 -34.17 -2.88
N LEU A 283 -18.86 -33.02 -2.32
CA LEU A 283 -19.68 -31.83 -2.28
C LEU A 283 -20.04 -31.41 -3.71
N MET A 284 -19.07 -31.23 -4.60
CA MET A 284 -19.34 -30.80 -5.98
C MET A 284 -20.31 -31.74 -6.71
N LYS A 285 -20.19 -33.06 -6.52
CA LYS A 285 -21.12 -34.05 -7.07
C LYS A 285 -22.54 -33.91 -6.49
N GLU A 286 -22.66 -33.73 -5.18
CA GLU A 286 -23.96 -33.50 -4.52
C GLU A 286 -24.64 -32.20 -5.00
N TRP A 287 -23.84 -31.17 -5.25
CA TRP A 287 -24.31 -29.90 -5.81
C TRP A 287 -24.77 -30.04 -7.28
N GLU A 288 -24.09 -30.86 -8.09
CA GLU A 288 -24.51 -31.18 -9.44
C GLU A 288 -25.82 -31.98 -9.47
N ASP A 289 -25.93 -33.02 -8.64
CA ASP A 289 -27.14 -33.83 -8.53
C ASP A 289 -28.33 -33.00 -8.03
N SER A 290 -28.10 -32.10 -7.07
CA SER A 290 -29.12 -31.18 -6.57
C SER A 290 -29.57 -30.20 -7.66
N ARG A 291 -28.63 -29.63 -8.44
CA ARG A 291 -28.98 -28.77 -9.58
C ARG A 291 -29.77 -29.51 -10.64
N LYS A 292 -29.45 -30.78 -10.91
CA LYS A 292 -30.18 -31.61 -11.86
C LYS A 292 -31.60 -31.88 -11.39
N ARG A 293 -31.80 -32.24 -10.11
CA ARG A 293 -33.13 -32.41 -9.50
C ARG A 293 -33.97 -31.14 -9.61
N VAL A 294 -33.40 -29.98 -9.29
CA VAL A 294 -34.09 -28.69 -9.43
C VAL A 294 -34.46 -28.40 -10.89
N LYS A 295 -33.57 -28.72 -11.84
CA LYS A 295 -33.82 -28.56 -13.28
C LYS A 295 -34.95 -29.47 -13.78
N ASP A 296 -35.02 -30.71 -13.30
CA ASP A 296 -36.07 -31.65 -13.69
C ASP A 296 -37.42 -31.30 -13.03
N LEU A 297 -37.43 -30.88 -11.77
CA LEU A 297 -38.63 -30.38 -11.09
C LEU A 297 -39.19 -29.12 -11.77
N LYS A 298 -38.33 -28.23 -12.25
CA LYS A 298 -38.74 -27.02 -13.00
C LYS A 298 -39.47 -27.34 -14.32
N LYS A 299 -39.22 -28.51 -14.92
CA LYS A 299 -39.93 -28.96 -16.14
C LYS A 299 -41.35 -29.46 -15.84
N ILE A 300 -41.59 -29.95 -14.63
CA ILE A 300 -42.87 -30.55 -14.21
C ILE A 300 -43.74 -29.50 -13.49
N ASP A 301 -43.16 -28.72 -12.58
CA ASP A 301 -43.82 -27.63 -11.88
C ASP A 301 -42.84 -26.47 -11.61
N SER A 302 -42.99 -25.40 -12.39
CA SER A 302 -42.13 -24.22 -12.31
C SER A 302 -42.31 -23.40 -11.02
N LYS A 303 -43.48 -23.50 -10.34
CA LYS A 303 -43.77 -22.77 -9.10
C LYS A 303 -43.30 -23.55 -7.87
N GLY A 304 -43.47 -24.86 -7.84
CA GLY A 304 -42.96 -25.74 -6.77
C GLY A 304 -41.43 -25.76 -6.67
N ALA A 305 -40.73 -25.77 -7.81
CA ALA A 305 -39.26 -25.74 -7.85
C ALA A 305 -38.67 -24.47 -7.22
N ARG A 306 -39.37 -23.33 -7.33
CA ARG A 306 -38.94 -22.05 -6.75
C ARG A 306 -39.05 -22.06 -5.21
N LYS A 307 -39.94 -22.88 -4.63
CA LYS A 307 -40.14 -23.00 -3.17
C LYS A 307 -39.10 -23.92 -2.49
N GLN A 308 -38.50 -24.85 -3.23
CA GLN A 308 -37.44 -25.74 -2.71
C GLN A 308 -36.03 -25.16 -2.78
N MET A 309 -35.78 -24.15 -3.64
CA MET A 309 -34.48 -23.48 -3.72
C MET A 309 -34.12 -22.60 -2.51
N TRP A 310 -35.07 -22.30 -1.62
CA TRP A 310 -34.92 -21.37 -0.49
C TRP A 310 -35.17 -22.02 0.88
N ARG A 311 -34.97 -23.33 1.00
CA ARG A 311 -34.93 -24.04 2.29
C ARG A 311 -33.52 -24.47 2.65
#